data_AF-Q9GU85-F1
#
_entry.id   AF-Q9GU85-F1
#
_cell.length_a   1.000
_cell.length_b   1.000
_cell.length_c   1.000
_cell.angle_alpha   90.00
_cell.angle_beta   90.00
_cell.angle_gamma   90.00
#
_symmetry.space_group_name_H-M   'P 1'
#
loop_
_entity.id
_entity.type
_entity.pdbx_description
1 polymer ?
#
loop_
_entity_poly.entity_id
_entity_poly.type
_entity_poly.pdbx_seq_one_letter_code
_entity_poly.pdbx_strand_id
1 'polypeptide(L)' 'TSDQLLRLKQEFDDCRYLTEDRRKKLARELSLSEAQIKIWFQNKRAKIKKSSGMKNPLALHL' A
#
# COMPACT_ATOMS: atom_id res chain seq x y z
N THR A 1 -16.18 -6.22 3.41
CA THR A 1 -14.85 -6.24 2.73
C THR A 1 -14.51 -4.93 2.03
N SER A 2 -15.49 -4.11 1.61
CA SER A 2 -15.23 -2.77 1.03
C SER A 2 -14.64 -1.79 2.06
N ASP A 3 -15.10 -1.86 3.31
CA ASP A 3 -14.71 -0.97 4.40
C ASP A 3 -13.24 -1.11 4.80
N GLN A 4 -12.72 -2.34 4.80
CA GLN A 4 -11.30 -2.62 5.05
C GLN A 4 -10.41 -1.93 4.02
N LEU A 5 -10.79 -2.01 2.73
CA LEU A 5 -10.08 -1.36 1.65
C LEU A 5 -10.21 0.16 1.71
N LEU A 6 -11.37 0.68 2.10
CA LEU A 6 -11.58 2.12 2.26
C LEU A 6 -10.67 2.67 3.37
N ARG A 7 -10.63 2.01 4.53
CA ARG A 7 -9.76 2.40 5.64
C ARG A 7 -8.27 2.34 5.28
N LEU A 8 -7.84 1.28 4.59
CA LEU A 8 -6.47 1.16 4.08
C LEU A 8 -6.11 2.26 3.08
N LYS A 9 -7.04 2.64 2.21
CA LYS A 9 -6.86 3.76 1.27
C LYS A 9 -6.73 5.08 2.00
N GLN A 10 -7.58 5.34 3.00
CA GLN A 10 -7.53 6.56 3.81
C GLN A 10 -6.17 6.68 4.51
N GLU A 11 -5.75 5.64 5.23
CA GLU A 11 -4.45 5.64 5.92
C GLU A 11 -3.27 5.76 4.96
N PHE A 12 -3.38 5.23 3.74
CA PHE A 12 -2.33 5.37 2.73
C PHE A 12 -2.22 6.79 2.17
N ASP A 13 -3.35 7.51 2.08
CA ASP A 13 -3.40 8.91 1.67
C ASP A 13 -2.75 9.80 2.74
N ASP A 14 -3.07 9.53 4.01
CA ASP A 14 -2.47 10.21 5.16
C ASP A 14 -0.97 9.89 5.31
N CYS A 15 -0.59 8.61 5.15
CA CYS A 15 0.80 8.18 5.26
C CYS A 15 1.14 6.97 4.38
N ARG A 16 2.00 7.18 3.38
CA ARG A 16 2.40 6.13 2.42
C ARG A 16 3.27 5.02 3.02
N TYR A 17 3.78 5.20 4.24
CA TYR A 17 4.66 4.27 4.95
C TYR A 17 4.18 4.05 6.38
N LEU A 18 3.86 2.81 6.73
CA LEU A 18 3.42 2.48 8.08
C LEU A 18 4.62 2.32 9.03
N THR A 19 4.50 2.92 10.22
CA THR A 19 5.27 2.52 11.39
C THR A 19 4.76 1.19 11.93
N GLU A 20 5.57 0.52 12.75
CA GLU A 20 5.17 -0.75 13.38
C GLU A 20 3.90 -0.59 14.24
N ASP A 21 3.85 0.45 15.06
CA ASP A 21 2.70 0.75 15.91
C ASP A 21 1.40 0.92 15.10
N ARG A 22 1.46 1.71 14.01
CA ARG A 22 0.29 1.89 13.15
C ARG A 22 -0.13 0.63 12.42
N ARG A 23 0.83 -0.19 12.00
CA ARG A 23 0.53 -1.49 11.38
C ARG A 23 -0.20 -2.42 12.36
N LYS A 24 0.26 -2.51 13.62
CA LYS A 24 -0.39 -3.30 14.68
C LYS A 24 -1.81 -2.81 14.97
N LYS A 25 -2.00 -1.49 15.03
CA LYS A 25 -3.33 -0.89 15.25
C LYS A 25 -4.28 -1.18 14.10
N LEU A 26 -3.84 -1.02 12.84
CA LEU A 26 -4.68 -1.33 11.67
C LEU A 26 -5.00 -2.82 11.54
N ALA A 27 -4.05 -3.70 11.88
CA ALA A 27 -4.28 -5.14 11.92
C ALA A 27 -5.44 -5.50 12.87
N ARG A 28 -5.46 -4.90 14.07
CA ARG A 28 -6.54 -5.09 15.04
C ARG A 28 -7.86 -4.47 14.59
N GLU A 29 -7.84 -3.23 14.09
CA GLU A 29 -9.04 -2.51 13.64
C GLU A 29 -9.74 -3.22 12.46
N LEU A 30 -8.96 -3.80 11.55
CA LEU A 30 -9.47 -4.41 10.32
C LEU A 30 -9.62 -5.93 10.41
N SER A 31 -9.28 -6.54 11.55
CA SER A 31 -9.17 -7.99 11.71
C SER A 31 -8.33 -8.65 10.60
N LEU A 32 -7.18 -8.05 10.30
CA LEU A 32 -6.20 -8.51 9.32
C LEU A 32 -4.86 -8.78 9.99
N SER A 33 -4.03 -9.63 9.39
CA SER A 33 -2.66 -9.81 9.86
C SER A 33 -1.79 -8.60 9.49
N GLU A 34 -0.81 -8.27 10.32
CA GLU A 34 0.20 -7.24 10.02
C GLU A 34 0.89 -7.50 8.67
N ALA A 35 1.07 -8.78 8.31
CA ALA A 35 1.65 -9.18 7.03
C ALA A 35 0.77 -8.76 5.85
N GLN A 36 -0.56 -8.97 5.92
CA GLN A 36 -1.50 -8.53 4.89
C GLN A 36 -1.47 -7.00 4.73
N ILE A 37 -1.46 -6.26 5.84
CA ILE A 37 -1.35 -4.80 5.84
C ILE A 37 -0.04 -4.38 5.16
N LYS A 38 1.09 -5.01 5.52
CA LYS A 38 2.41 -4.73 4.93
C LYS A 38 2.43 -4.98 3.42
N ILE A 39 1.92 -6.13 2.97
CA ILE A 39 1.87 -6.51 1.55
C ILE A 39 0.98 -5.53 0.78
N TRP A 40 -0.18 -5.15 1.32
CA TRP A 40 -1.07 -4.20 0.68
C TRP A 40 -0.39 -2.85 0.47
N PHE A 41 0.29 -2.30 1.48
CA PHE A 41 1.03 -1.04 1.38
C PHE A 41 2.20 -1.11 0.39
N GLN A 42 2.92 -2.25 0.35
CA GLN A 42 3.98 -2.48 -0.65
C GLN A 42 3.42 -2.48 -2.07
N ASN A 43 2.34 -3.23 -2.32
CA ASN A 43 1.68 -3.31 -3.63
C ASN A 43 1.13 -1.94 -4.06
N LYS A 44 0.55 -1.18 -3.13
CA LYS A 44 0.03 0.17 -3.41
C LYS A 44 1.14 1.13 -3.83
N ARG A 45 2.30 1.13 -3.14
CA ARG A 45 3.48 1.93 -3.53
C ARG A 45 4.05 1.49 -4.87
N ALA A 46 4.16 0.18 -5.12
CA ALA A 46 4.63 -0.34 -6.40
C ALA A 46 3.73 0.07 -7.57
N LYS A 47 2.41 0.07 -7.36
CA LYS A 47 1.43 0.55 -8.34
C LYS A 47 1.63 2.03 -8.65
N ILE A 48 1.79 2.88 -7.64
CA ILE A 48 2.06 4.31 -7.83
C ILE A 48 3.38 4.51 -8.57
N LYS A 49 4.46 3.82 -8.17
CA LYS A 49 5.76 3.92 -8.85
C LYS A 49 5.67 3.53 -10.34
N LYS A 50 4.88 2.49 -10.69
CA LYS A 50 4.61 2.11 -12.08
C LYS A 50 3.77 3.16 -12.82
N SER A 51 2.77 3.75 -12.16
CA SER A 51 1.92 4.80 -12.75
C SER A 51 2.61 6.16 -12.90
N SER A 52 3.58 6.49 -12.02
CA SER A 52 4.33 7.74 -12.01
C SER A 52 5.47 7.79 -13.05
N GLY A 53 5.55 6.85 -13.99
CA GLY A 53 6.27 7.09 -15.23
C GLY A 53 7.79 6.98 -15.18
N MET A 54 8.37 6.18 -14.27
CA MET A 54 9.64 5.52 -14.62
C MET A 54 9.33 4.38 -15.60
N LYS A 55 8.86 4.74 -16.81
CA LYS A 55 9.03 3.88 -17.98
C LYS A 55 10.54 3.67 -18.02
N ASN A 56 10.98 2.44 -17.79
CA ASN A 56 12.39 2.10 -17.99
C ASN A 56 12.73 2.60 -19.41
N PRO A 57 13.71 3.49 -19.62
CA PRO A 57 14.07 3.94 -20.97
C PRO A 57 14.46 2.77 -21.88
N LEU A 58 14.71 1.60 -21.29
CA LEU A 58 14.98 0.32 -21.96
C LEU A 58 13.73 -0.37 -22.55
N ALA A 59 12.51 0.02 -22.16
CA ALA A 59 11.28 -0.56 -22.71
C ALA A 59 10.80 0.11 -24.01
N LEU A 60 11.59 1.06 -24.55
CA LEU A 60 11.32 1.76 -25.81
C LEU A 60 12.07 1.16 -27.02
N HIS A 61 12.87 0.09 -26.82
CA HIS A 61 13.66 -0.55 -27.89
C HIS A 61 13.40 -2.07 -28.02
N LEU A 62 12.12 -2.49 -28.00
CA LEU A 62 11.72 -3.83 -28.43
C LEU A 62 10.64 -3.71 -29.50
#